data_AF-A0A8T9S9Z2-F1
#
_entry.id   AF-A0A8T9S9Z2-F1
#
_cell.length_a   1.000
_cell.length_b   1.000
_cell.length_c   1.000
_cell.angle_alpha   90.00
_cell.angle_beta   90.00
_cell.angle_gamma   90.00
#
_symmetry.space_group_name_H-M   'P 1'
#
loop_
_entity.id
_entity.type
_entity.pdbx_description
1 polymer ?
#
loop_
_entity_poly.entity_id
_entity_poly.type
_entity_poly.pdbx_seq_one_letter_code
_entity_poly.pdbx_strand_id
1 'polypeptide(L)'
;MNKLFSSLLLVALLAAGCKKDDPEAGLPPATHEGKNTGGCLINGERFVAAEYGGSLLSNPTPALSGGFAFGSVYYVSLNGQYKGQRATILLFLRTRVAGIYQLNQNTQYYPQGDPLIILSHATFTISGSGGEVYVTDAQHTGQVTLTRMDKPADISAGTFEFTAVSTFDPTKTITITSGRFDRKQ
;
A
#
# COMPACT_ATOMS: atom_id res chain seq x y z
N MET A 1 -20.36 12.94 -70.13
CA MET A 1 -21.34 13.29 -69.08
C MET A 1 -21.32 12.19 -68.03
N ASN A 2 -21.04 12.60 -66.79
CA ASN A 2 -21.15 11.96 -65.47
C ASN A 2 -21.82 10.57 -65.44
N LYS A 3 -21.31 9.61 -64.65
CA LYS A 3 -21.56 9.58 -63.19
C LYS A 3 -20.52 8.73 -62.46
N LEU A 4 -19.80 9.35 -61.52
CA LEU A 4 -19.24 8.68 -60.35
C LEU A 4 -20.40 8.10 -59.52
N PHE A 5 -20.37 6.81 -59.23
CA PHE A 5 -21.20 6.21 -58.19
C PHE A 5 -20.32 5.56 -57.13
N SER A 6 -20.05 6.35 -56.09
CA SER A 6 -20.15 5.98 -54.67
C SER A 6 -19.73 4.55 -54.28
N SER A 7 -18.44 4.34 -54.05
CA SER A 7 -17.93 3.28 -53.18
C SER A 7 -17.11 3.90 -52.06
N LEU A 8 -17.80 4.40 -51.03
CA LEU A 8 -17.15 4.91 -49.82
C LEU A 8 -18.10 4.76 -48.63
N LEU A 9 -18.26 3.53 -48.13
CA LEU A 9 -18.85 3.33 -46.81
C LEU A 9 -18.43 1.98 -46.21
N LEU A 10 -17.13 1.81 -45.92
CA LEU A 10 -16.68 0.68 -45.09
C LEU A 10 -15.39 0.96 -44.32
N VAL A 11 -15.24 2.12 -43.69
CA VAL A 11 -14.18 2.34 -42.68
C VAL A 11 -14.67 3.36 -41.63
N ALA A 12 -15.50 2.94 -40.68
CA ALA A 12 -15.89 3.83 -39.56
C ALA A 12 -16.28 3.10 -38.26
N LEU A 13 -15.72 1.91 -37.96
CA LEU A 13 -16.08 1.19 -36.73
C LEU A 13 -14.88 0.56 -35.98
N LEU A 14 -13.76 1.29 -35.84
CA LEU A 14 -12.62 0.85 -35.00
C LEU A 14 -12.18 1.86 -33.93
N ALA A 15 -13.00 2.86 -33.59
CA ALA A 15 -12.67 3.83 -32.54
C ALA A 15 -13.55 3.70 -31.28
N ALA A 16 -14.05 2.51 -30.96
CA ALA A 16 -14.44 2.20 -29.58
C ALA A 16 -13.15 2.00 -28.78
N GLY A 17 -12.44 3.10 -28.50
CA GLY A 17 -11.33 3.10 -27.55
C GLY A 17 -11.88 2.66 -26.21
N CYS A 18 -11.53 1.45 -25.77
CA CYS A 18 -11.70 1.05 -24.38
C CYS A 18 -11.10 2.17 -23.52
N LYS A 19 -11.94 2.89 -22.78
CA LYS A 19 -11.46 3.62 -21.61
C LYS A 19 -10.85 2.54 -20.73
N LYS A 20 -9.53 2.39 -20.75
CA LYS A 20 -8.85 1.62 -19.73
C LYS A 20 -9.16 2.34 -18.44
N ASP A 21 -9.89 1.69 -17.54
CA ASP A 21 -10.11 2.21 -16.20
C ASP A 21 -8.73 2.43 -15.59
N ASP A 22 -8.42 3.69 -15.27
CA ASP A 22 -7.18 4.04 -14.59
C ASP A 22 -7.22 3.36 -13.21
N PRO A 23 -6.31 2.40 -12.92
CA PRO A 23 -6.34 1.66 -11.66
C PRO A 23 -6.10 2.58 -10.46
N GLU A 24 -5.45 3.73 -10.66
CA GLU A 24 -5.25 4.73 -9.62
C GLU A 24 -6.46 5.62 -9.37
N ALA A 25 -7.44 5.63 -10.28
CA ALA A 25 -8.67 6.38 -10.08
C ALA A 25 -9.35 5.94 -8.77
N GLY A 26 -9.57 6.90 -7.87
CA GLY A 26 -10.18 6.68 -6.57
C GLY A 26 -9.21 6.32 -5.45
N LEU A 27 -7.90 6.23 -5.70
CA LEU A 27 -6.92 6.26 -4.61
C LEU A 27 -6.89 7.67 -3.97
N PRO A 28 -6.74 7.77 -2.63
CA PRO A 28 -6.61 9.07 -1.97
C PRO A 28 -5.43 9.88 -2.54
N PRO A 29 -5.51 11.21 -2.61
CA PRO A 29 -4.38 12.04 -2.99
C PRO A 29 -3.25 11.92 -1.96
N ALA A 30 -2.00 12.01 -2.42
CA ALA A 30 -0.86 12.15 -1.51
C ALA A 30 -0.88 13.56 -0.90
N THR A 31 -1.24 13.66 0.37
CA THR A 31 -1.32 14.94 1.11
C THR A 31 -0.40 14.92 2.33
N HIS A 32 -0.21 16.09 2.95
CA HIS A 32 0.57 16.26 4.18
C HIS A 32 -0.27 16.84 5.31
N GLU A 33 -1.59 16.72 5.25
CA GLU A 33 -2.52 17.46 6.12
C GLU A 33 -2.96 16.66 7.33
N GLY A 34 -2.63 15.37 7.39
CA GLY A 34 -3.09 14.47 8.43
C GLY A 34 -4.51 13.98 8.21
N LYS A 35 -4.91 13.71 6.96
CA LYS A 35 -6.30 13.33 6.61
C LYS A 35 -6.72 11.94 7.08
N ASN A 36 -5.82 11.13 7.62
CA ASN A 36 -6.03 9.72 7.93
C ASN A 36 -6.52 8.92 6.72
N THR A 37 -5.85 9.11 5.59
CA THR A 37 -6.13 8.38 4.35
C THR A 37 -4.89 7.65 3.86
N GLY A 38 -5.12 6.56 3.13
CA GLY A 38 -4.05 5.80 2.50
C GLY A 38 -4.59 4.80 1.49
N GLY A 39 -3.73 4.35 0.60
CA GLY A 39 -4.08 3.41 -0.44
C GLY A 39 -2.90 3.06 -1.34
N CYS A 40 -3.07 2.04 -2.15
CA CYS A 40 -2.08 1.54 -3.10
C CYS A 40 -2.75 0.64 -4.15
N LEU A 41 -1.96 0.16 -5.10
CA LEU A 41 -2.34 -0.95 -5.97
C LEU A 41 -1.67 -2.23 -5.48
N ILE A 42 -2.46 -3.27 -5.19
CA ILE A 42 -2.01 -4.61 -4.82
C ILE A 42 -2.13 -5.50 -6.05
N ASN A 43 -1.02 -5.95 -6.62
CA ASN A 43 -0.97 -6.65 -7.91
C ASN A 43 -1.76 -5.92 -9.02
N GLY A 44 -1.70 -4.58 -9.02
CA GLY A 44 -2.43 -3.73 -9.96
C GLY A 44 -3.90 -3.48 -9.61
N GLU A 45 -4.45 -4.12 -8.57
CA GLU A 45 -5.82 -3.90 -8.10
C GLU A 45 -5.86 -2.86 -6.98
N ARG A 46 -6.84 -1.94 -7.04
CA ARG A 46 -6.97 -0.84 -6.09
C ARG A 46 -7.27 -1.33 -4.66
N PHE A 47 -6.51 -0.80 -3.71
CA PHE A 47 -6.75 -0.91 -2.27
C PHE A 47 -6.81 0.48 -1.64
N VAL A 48 -7.88 0.74 -0.88
CA VAL A 48 -8.04 1.97 -0.10
C VAL A 48 -8.18 1.57 1.36
N ALA A 49 -7.36 2.17 2.21
CA ALA A 49 -7.41 1.95 3.64
C ALA A 49 -8.75 2.46 4.19
N ALA A 50 -9.41 1.66 5.01
CA ALA A 50 -10.69 1.96 5.61
C ALA A 50 -10.78 1.33 6.99
N GLU A 51 -11.49 2.02 7.89
CA GLU A 51 -11.82 1.48 9.20
C GLU A 51 -12.66 0.21 9.05
N TYR A 52 -12.44 -0.76 9.94
CA TYR A 52 -13.27 -1.97 9.98
C TYR A 52 -13.51 -2.48 11.39
N GLY A 53 -14.55 -3.30 11.52
CA GLY A 53 -14.92 -3.91 12.79
C GLY A 53 -15.57 -2.90 13.74
N GLY A 54 -15.37 -3.11 15.03
CA GLY A 54 -16.06 -2.37 16.08
C GLY A 54 -17.41 -3.00 16.45
N SER A 55 -17.79 -2.85 17.71
CA SER A 55 -19.06 -3.28 18.27
C SER A 55 -19.40 -2.40 19.48
N LEU A 56 -20.52 -2.68 20.16
CA LEU A 56 -20.83 -2.04 21.44
C LEU A 56 -19.74 -2.28 22.51
N LEU A 57 -18.90 -3.33 22.36
CA LEU A 57 -17.89 -3.73 23.34
C LEU A 57 -16.45 -3.54 22.83
N SER A 58 -16.25 -3.07 21.61
CA SER A 58 -14.91 -2.94 21.03
C SER A 58 -14.82 -1.76 20.07
N ASN A 59 -13.73 -1.01 20.18
CA ASN A 59 -13.43 0.06 19.24
C ASN A 59 -13.11 -0.54 17.85
N PRO A 60 -13.47 0.17 16.77
CA PRO A 60 -13.09 -0.23 15.44
C PRO A 60 -11.58 -0.15 15.23
N THR A 61 -11.07 -0.91 14.25
CA THR A 61 -9.67 -0.80 13.82
C THR A 61 -9.55 0.34 12.82
N PRO A 62 -8.76 1.39 13.11
CA PRO A 62 -8.69 2.57 12.24
C PRO A 62 -8.03 2.24 10.89
N ALA A 63 -8.38 2.99 9.86
CA ALA A 63 -7.82 2.87 8.51
C ALA A 63 -6.29 2.98 8.52
N LEU A 64 -5.74 3.90 9.33
CA LEU A 64 -4.32 4.00 9.59
C LEU A 64 -4.04 3.99 11.08
N SER A 65 -2.96 3.32 11.47
CA SER A 65 -2.42 3.38 12.82
C SER A 65 -0.89 3.37 12.77
N GLY A 66 -0.26 3.78 13.86
CA GLY A 66 1.19 3.71 14.00
C GLY A 66 1.77 5.00 14.56
N GLY A 67 3.06 5.19 14.36
CA GLY A 67 3.83 6.30 14.91
C GLY A 67 5.22 5.84 15.35
N PHE A 68 5.80 6.61 16.27
CA PHE A 68 7.11 6.29 16.83
C PHE A 68 7.00 5.27 17.95
N ALA A 69 7.81 4.23 17.90
CA ALA A 69 7.90 3.22 18.94
C ALA A 69 9.34 2.75 19.13
N PHE A 70 9.57 1.94 20.17
CA PHE A 70 10.82 1.19 20.38
C PHE A 70 12.09 2.04 20.30
N GLY A 71 12.00 3.31 20.73
CA GLY A 71 13.09 4.26 20.66
C GLY A 71 13.33 4.81 19.25
N SER A 72 13.72 3.99 18.28
CA SER A 72 14.22 4.42 16.95
C SER A 72 13.43 3.86 15.77
N VAL A 73 12.19 3.44 16.02
CA VAL A 73 11.31 2.87 15.01
C VAL A 73 10.18 3.83 14.72
N TYR A 74 9.86 3.98 13.43
CA TYR A 74 8.60 4.49 12.96
C TYR A 74 7.87 3.37 12.23
N TYR A 75 6.57 3.20 12.50
CA TYR A 75 5.75 2.28 11.72
C TYR A 75 4.41 2.91 11.36
N VAL A 76 3.83 2.45 10.25
CA VAL A 76 2.46 2.76 9.87
C VAL A 76 1.79 1.51 9.31
N SER A 77 0.60 1.22 9.80
CA SER A 77 -0.27 0.17 9.29
C SER A 77 -1.40 0.80 8.49
N LEU A 78 -1.68 0.27 7.31
CA LEU A 78 -2.86 0.56 6.52
C LEU A 78 -3.79 -0.66 6.59
N ASN A 79 -5.00 -0.44 7.06
CA ASN A 79 -6.02 -1.45 7.30
C ASN A 79 -7.18 -1.27 6.32
N GLY A 80 -7.76 -2.35 5.84
CA GLY A 80 -8.91 -2.26 4.95
C GLY A 80 -9.44 -3.63 4.52
N GLN A 81 -10.28 -3.62 3.49
CA GLN A 81 -10.79 -4.85 2.87
C GLN A 81 -10.16 -5.01 1.49
N TYR A 82 -9.70 -6.22 1.18
CA TYR A 82 -9.18 -6.61 -0.13
C TYR A 82 -9.74 -7.99 -0.49
N LYS A 83 -10.38 -8.10 -1.66
CA LYS A 83 -11.03 -9.34 -2.14
C LYS A 83 -11.98 -9.96 -1.08
N GLY A 84 -12.74 -9.11 -0.38
CA GLY A 84 -13.72 -9.51 0.64
C GLY A 84 -13.13 -9.94 1.98
N GLN A 85 -11.80 -9.87 2.14
CA GLN A 85 -11.09 -10.25 3.36
C GLN A 85 -10.39 -9.03 3.96
N ARG A 86 -10.16 -9.05 5.28
CA ARG A 86 -9.40 -7.96 5.92
C ARG A 86 -7.96 -8.06 5.46
N ALA A 87 -7.39 -6.92 5.12
CA ALA A 87 -6.01 -6.81 4.71
C ALA A 87 -5.29 -5.73 5.50
N THR A 88 -4.03 -6.00 5.82
CA THR A 88 -3.14 -5.06 6.48
C THR A 88 -1.83 -4.96 5.72
N ILE A 89 -1.40 -3.74 5.46
CA ILE A 89 -0.04 -3.42 5.01
C ILE A 89 0.67 -2.76 6.18
N LEU A 90 1.82 -3.30 6.61
CA LEU A 90 2.68 -2.69 7.62
C LEU A 90 3.93 -2.16 6.95
N LEU A 91 4.27 -0.90 7.19
CA LEU A 91 5.58 -0.34 6.89
C LEU A 91 6.32 -0.15 8.22
N PHE A 92 7.45 -0.83 8.41
CA PHE A 92 8.27 -0.76 9.61
C PHE A 92 9.65 -0.19 9.24
N LEU A 93 10.01 0.97 9.79
CA LEU A 93 11.18 1.73 9.39
C LEU A 93 12.06 2.08 10.58
N ARG A 94 13.35 1.77 10.49
CA ARG A 94 14.36 2.17 11.50
C ARG A 94 14.82 3.60 11.24
N THR A 95 13.99 4.56 11.64
CA THR A 95 14.27 5.99 11.45
C THR A 95 13.51 6.89 12.42
N ARG A 96 13.98 8.14 12.53
CA ARG A 96 13.30 9.25 13.20
C ARG A 96 13.07 10.48 12.34
N VAL A 97 13.50 10.45 11.09
CA VAL A 97 13.52 11.63 10.20
C VAL A 97 12.86 11.31 8.87
N ALA A 98 12.36 12.33 8.19
CA ALA A 98 11.89 12.19 6.82
C ALA A 98 13.04 11.74 5.89
N GLY A 99 12.72 11.04 4.80
CA GLY A 99 13.73 10.48 3.91
C GLY A 99 13.24 9.29 3.10
N ILE A 100 14.14 8.72 2.32
CA ILE A 100 13.90 7.52 1.51
C ILE A 100 14.52 6.33 2.23
N TYR A 101 13.74 5.27 2.44
CA TYR A 101 14.15 4.08 3.16
C TYR A 101 13.96 2.85 2.29
N GLN A 102 15.04 2.12 2.07
CA GLN A 102 15.03 0.88 1.30
C GLN A 102 14.50 -0.28 2.16
N LEU A 103 13.75 -1.17 1.52
CA LEU A 103 13.16 -2.38 2.08
C LEU A 103 13.86 -3.60 1.46
N ASN A 104 15.19 -3.66 1.55
CA ASN A 104 16.04 -4.57 0.78
C ASN A 104 16.95 -5.44 1.67
N GLN A 105 16.49 -5.76 2.88
CA GLN A 105 17.28 -6.51 3.86
C GLN A 105 16.55 -7.76 4.32
N ASN A 106 17.31 -8.85 4.50
CA ASN A 106 16.80 -10.05 5.17
C ASN A 106 16.67 -9.77 6.67
N THR A 107 15.45 -9.88 7.20
CA THR A 107 15.19 -9.68 8.64
C THR A 107 13.93 -10.43 9.04
N GLN A 108 13.77 -10.70 10.34
CA GLN A 108 12.47 -11.13 10.85
C GLN A 108 11.49 -9.95 10.76
N TYR A 109 10.23 -10.23 10.51
CA TYR A 109 9.21 -9.19 10.45
C TYR A 109 8.55 -8.95 11.80
N TYR A 110 8.00 -7.76 12.00
CA TYR A 110 7.20 -7.43 13.18
C TYR A 110 5.79 -8.05 13.05
N PRO A 111 5.25 -8.71 14.08
CA PRO A 111 5.73 -8.78 15.47
C PRO A 111 6.54 -10.05 15.83
N GLN A 112 6.97 -10.86 14.86
CA GLN A 112 7.70 -12.10 15.15
C GLN A 112 9.14 -11.88 15.59
N GLY A 113 9.81 -10.82 15.11
CA GLY A 113 11.16 -10.45 15.54
C GLY A 113 11.17 -9.37 16.62
N ASP A 114 12.30 -9.27 17.34
CA ASP A 114 12.48 -8.23 18.36
C ASP A 114 12.56 -6.83 17.69
N PRO A 115 11.59 -5.93 17.98
CA PRO A 115 11.51 -4.61 17.36
C PRO A 115 12.76 -3.74 17.58
N LEU A 116 13.57 -4.03 18.61
CA LEU A 116 14.80 -3.29 18.87
C LEU A 116 15.92 -3.62 17.87
N ILE A 117 15.87 -4.79 17.22
CA ILE A 117 16.94 -5.28 16.33
C ILE A 117 16.50 -5.52 14.88
N ILE A 118 15.23 -5.80 14.59
CA ILE A 118 14.77 -6.04 13.22
C ILE A 118 14.93 -4.81 12.32
N LEU A 119 15.20 -5.05 11.04
CA LEU A 119 15.54 -3.99 10.09
C LEU A 119 14.28 -3.42 9.42
N SER A 120 14.45 -2.38 8.61
CA SER A 120 13.32 -1.82 7.86
C SER A 120 12.75 -2.87 6.90
N HIS A 121 11.44 -3.08 6.94
CA HIS A 121 10.73 -4.05 6.11
C HIS A 121 9.27 -3.63 5.93
N ALA A 122 8.60 -4.23 4.95
CA ALA A 122 7.16 -4.15 4.83
C ALA A 122 6.53 -5.54 4.87
N THR A 123 5.28 -5.59 5.34
CA THR A 123 4.48 -6.81 5.28
C THR A 123 3.11 -6.57 4.67
N PHE A 124 2.56 -7.63 4.09
CA PHE A 124 1.17 -7.70 3.70
C PHE A 124 0.53 -8.97 4.26
N THR A 125 -0.65 -8.84 4.86
CA THR A 125 -1.41 -9.96 5.42
C THR A 125 -2.88 -9.89 5.03
N ILE A 126 -3.51 -11.06 4.92
CA ILE A 126 -4.95 -11.20 4.72
C ILE A 126 -5.53 -12.07 5.85
N SER A 127 -6.65 -11.68 6.44
CA SER A 127 -7.33 -12.46 7.46
C SER A 127 -7.80 -13.81 6.92
N GLY A 128 -7.57 -14.89 7.66
CA GLY A 128 -7.95 -16.24 7.24
C GLY A 128 -6.92 -16.94 6.36
N SER A 129 -5.74 -16.33 6.13
CA SER A 129 -4.61 -16.92 5.40
C SER A 129 -3.89 -18.06 6.13
N GLY A 130 -4.40 -18.53 7.27
CA GLY A 130 -3.72 -19.53 8.11
C GLY A 130 -2.40 -19.03 8.74
N GLY A 131 -2.17 -17.70 8.75
CA GLY A 131 -0.92 -17.11 9.23
C GLY A 131 0.11 -16.82 8.14
N GLU A 132 -0.24 -16.99 6.85
CA GLU A 132 0.63 -16.56 5.75
C GLU A 132 0.83 -15.04 5.81
N VAL A 133 2.10 -14.62 5.73
CA VAL A 133 2.52 -13.23 5.64
C VAL A 133 3.39 -13.08 4.40
N TYR A 134 3.24 -11.97 3.69
CA TYR A 134 4.16 -11.58 2.63
C TYR A 134 5.13 -10.56 3.20
N VAL A 135 6.44 -10.77 3.05
CA VAL A 135 7.49 -9.93 3.65
C VAL A 135 8.50 -9.51 2.59
N THR A 136 8.97 -8.26 2.63
CA THR A 136 10.12 -7.80 1.82
C THR A 136 11.41 -8.44 2.31
N ASP A 137 12.34 -8.73 1.41
CA ASP A 137 13.65 -9.30 1.73
C ASP A 137 14.76 -8.71 0.83
N ALA A 138 15.96 -9.31 0.83
CA ALA A 138 17.07 -8.83 0.01
C ALA A 138 16.90 -9.01 -1.51
N GLN A 139 15.90 -9.77 -1.97
CA GLN A 139 15.60 -10.03 -3.38
C GLN A 139 14.24 -9.44 -3.80
N HIS A 140 13.29 -9.37 -2.88
CA HIS A 140 11.96 -8.80 -3.02
C HIS A 140 11.93 -7.47 -2.28
N THR A 141 12.32 -6.43 -3.00
CA THR A 141 12.68 -5.14 -2.42
C THR A 141 11.61 -4.07 -2.66
N GLY A 142 11.86 -2.89 -2.12
CA GLY A 142 11.06 -1.70 -2.37
C GLY A 142 11.58 -0.52 -1.58
N GLN A 143 10.77 0.51 -1.47
CA GLN A 143 11.11 1.69 -0.68
C GLN A 143 9.88 2.36 -0.07
N VAL A 144 10.13 3.11 0.99
CA VAL A 144 9.21 4.10 1.55
C VAL A 144 9.85 5.46 1.50
N THR A 145 9.15 6.44 0.93
CA THR A 145 9.54 7.86 1.00
C THR A 145 8.67 8.54 2.04
N LEU A 146 9.26 8.85 3.20
CA LEU A 146 8.65 9.67 4.23
C LEU A 146 8.85 11.15 3.85
N THR A 147 7.75 11.83 3.50
CA THR A 147 7.76 13.23 3.05
C THR A 147 7.42 14.21 4.17
N ARG A 148 6.71 13.75 5.22
CA ARG A 148 6.48 14.52 6.44
C ARG A 148 6.58 13.61 7.66
N MET A 149 7.26 14.10 8.70
CA MET A 149 7.33 13.50 10.03
C MET A 149 7.32 14.62 11.07
N ASP A 150 6.13 15.07 11.43
CA ASP A 150 5.89 16.19 12.33
C ASP A 150 5.36 15.65 13.67
N LYS A 151 6.28 15.46 14.62
CA LYS A 151 5.95 14.90 15.93
C LYS A 151 5.03 15.82 16.77
N PRO A 152 5.22 17.16 16.82
CA PRO A 152 4.30 18.04 17.51
C PRO A 152 2.86 17.98 17.00
N ALA A 153 2.65 17.90 15.69
CA ALA A 153 1.32 17.77 15.10
C ALA A 153 0.81 16.31 15.03
N ASP A 154 1.67 15.36 15.40
CA ASP A 154 1.59 13.92 15.15
C ASP A 154 1.14 13.55 13.72
N ILE A 155 1.68 14.27 12.74
CA ILE A 155 1.41 14.05 11.32
C ILE A 155 2.59 13.33 10.67
N SER A 156 2.28 12.30 9.90
CA SER A 156 3.25 11.64 9.03
C SER A 156 2.64 11.33 7.67
N ALA A 157 3.38 11.58 6.61
CA ALA A 157 2.92 11.29 5.26
C ALA A 157 4.05 10.77 4.38
N GLY A 158 3.70 10.00 3.36
CA GLY A 158 4.68 9.40 2.48
C GLY A 158 4.08 8.58 1.35
N THR A 159 4.98 8.10 0.49
CA THR A 159 4.68 7.15 -0.57
C THR A 159 5.46 5.86 -0.37
N PHE A 160 5.00 4.77 -0.96
CA PHE A 160 5.67 3.48 -0.86
C PHE A 160 5.37 2.59 -2.06
N GLU A 161 6.32 1.70 -2.34
CA GLU A 161 6.19 0.63 -3.32
C GLU A 161 7.13 -0.51 -2.90
N PHE A 162 6.71 -1.76 -3.08
CA PHE A 162 7.54 -2.92 -2.78
C PHE A 162 6.99 -4.20 -3.38
N THR A 163 7.87 -5.18 -3.57
CA THR A 163 7.50 -6.58 -3.77
C THR A 163 7.81 -7.36 -2.50
N ALA A 164 6.92 -8.25 -2.08
CA ALA A 164 7.09 -9.09 -0.90
C ALA A 164 6.78 -10.55 -1.23
N VAL A 165 7.46 -11.48 -0.55
CA VAL A 165 7.36 -12.92 -0.79
C VAL A 165 6.63 -13.62 0.35
N SER A 166 5.87 -14.67 0.04
CA SER A 166 5.14 -15.46 1.04
C SER A 166 6.09 -16.21 1.99
N THR A 167 5.75 -16.21 3.28
CA THR A 167 6.41 -17.02 4.31
C THR A 167 6.14 -18.52 4.17
N PHE A 168 5.15 -18.93 3.38
CA PHE A 168 4.78 -20.34 3.17
C PHE A 168 5.30 -20.89 1.84
N ASP A 169 5.40 -20.03 0.82
CA ASP A 169 5.81 -20.42 -0.52
C ASP A 169 6.70 -19.33 -1.15
N PRO A 170 8.02 -19.55 -1.25
CA PRO A 170 8.95 -18.54 -1.75
C PRO A 170 8.76 -18.22 -3.25
N THR A 171 7.91 -18.95 -3.97
CA THR A 171 7.59 -18.66 -5.38
C THR A 171 6.43 -17.69 -5.53
N LYS A 172 5.68 -17.43 -4.46
CA LYS A 172 4.54 -16.50 -4.46
C LYS A 172 4.96 -15.14 -3.97
N THR A 173 4.68 -14.14 -4.79
CA THR A 173 4.96 -12.74 -4.47
C THR A 173 3.70 -11.89 -4.57
N ILE A 174 3.75 -10.74 -3.90
CA ILE A 174 2.80 -9.65 -4.07
C ILE A 174 3.58 -8.38 -4.41
N THR A 175 3.03 -7.58 -5.31
CA THR A 175 3.61 -6.29 -5.70
C THR A 175 2.68 -5.18 -5.29
N ILE A 176 3.18 -4.24 -4.50
CA ILE A 176 2.49 -3.05 -4.08
C ILE A 176 3.10 -1.84 -4.78
N THR A 177 2.26 -1.06 -5.47
CA THR A 177 2.67 0.14 -6.22
C THR A 177 1.76 1.31 -5.91
N SER A 178 2.21 2.52 -6.26
CA SER A 178 1.46 3.76 -6.09
C SER A 178 0.95 3.97 -4.65
N GLY A 179 1.69 3.44 -3.67
CA GLY A 179 1.34 3.52 -2.26
C GLY A 179 1.47 4.94 -1.74
N ARG A 180 0.51 5.37 -0.93
CA ARG A 180 0.48 6.68 -0.28
C ARG A 180 -0.26 6.61 1.04
N PHE A 181 0.18 7.42 2.00
CA PHE A 181 -0.48 7.60 3.28
C PHE A 181 -0.32 9.03 3.80
N ASP A 182 -1.34 9.49 4.52
CA ASP A 182 -1.36 10.75 5.25
C ASP A 182 -2.05 10.50 6.60
N ARG A 183 -1.26 10.32 7.65
CA ARG A 183 -1.69 9.90 9.01
C ARG A 183 -1.61 11.09 9.97
N LYS A 184 -2.59 11.17 10.87
CA LYS A 184 -2.61 12.03 12.05
C LYS A 184 -3.24 11.31 13.24
N GLN A 185 -2.61 11.35 14.40
CA GLN A 185 -3.19 10.78 15.62
C GLN A 185 -3.11 11.72 16.82
#